data_AF-A0A0B2Q2P8-F1
#
_entry.id   AF-A0A0B2Q2P8-F1
#
_cell.length_a   1.000
_cell.length_b   1.000
_cell.length_c   1.000
_cell.angle_alpha   90.00
_cell.angle_beta   90.00
_cell.angle_gamma   90.00
#
_symmetry.space_group_name_H-M   'P 1'
#
loop_
_entity.id
_entity.type
_entity.pdbx_description
1 polymer ?
#
loop_
_entity_poly.entity_id
_entity_poly.type
_entity_poly.pdbx_seq_one_letter_code
_entity_poly.pdbx_strand_id
1 'polypeptide(L)'
;RQKARSRWVKEGDCNSRYFHLMINASRRSNSLNRVWIDGAWIEEPTRVKEAAKLFFFHRFQEVDQHRPRLDGICFQTIGHHQNDMLSRRFQEEEI
;
A
#
# COMPACT_ATOMS: atom_id res chain seq x y z
N ARG A 1 8.61 -17.02 18.96
CA ARG A 1 7.88 -16.07 19.85
C ARG A 1 8.03 -14.65 19.28
N GLN A 2 6.93 -13.93 18.97
CA GLN A 2 6.98 -12.59 18.36
C GLN A 2 7.66 -11.58 19.30
N LYS A 3 8.85 -11.07 18.91
CA LYS A 3 9.62 -10.08 19.69
C LYS A 3 8.81 -8.79 19.94
N ALA A 4 8.00 -8.38 18.96
CA ALA A 4 7.06 -7.27 19.07
C ALA A 4 6.07 -7.45 20.24
N ARG A 5 5.38 -8.60 20.28
CA ARG A 5 4.38 -8.91 21.32
C ARG A 5 5.02 -9.06 22.69
N SER A 6 6.21 -9.66 22.77
CA SER A 6 6.93 -9.79 24.03
C SER A 6 7.40 -8.45 24.59
N ARG A 7 7.72 -7.47 23.73
CA ARG A 7 8.07 -6.10 24.15
C ARG A 7 6.84 -5.25 24.45
N TRP A 8 5.77 -5.39 23.66
CA TRP A 8 4.49 -4.72 23.92
C TRP A 8 3.95 -5.04 25.32
N VAL A 9 4.00 -6.31 25.74
CA VAL A 9 3.57 -6.72 27.09
C VAL A 9 4.36 -6.03 28.21
N LYS A 10 5.62 -5.63 27.94
CA LYS A 10 6.51 -4.98 28.93
C LYS A 10 6.54 -3.46 28.83
N GLU A 11 6.45 -2.92 27.62
CA GLU A 11 6.70 -1.50 27.30
C GLU A 11 5.43 -0.75 26.84
N GLY A 12 4.33 -1.46 26.56
CA GLY A 12 3.08 -0.88 26.07
C GLY A 12 3.28 0.00 24.84
N ASP A 13 2.67 1.19 24.86
CA ASP A 13 2.76 2.20 23.81
C ASP A 13 4.17 2.79 23.61
N CYS A 14 5.09 2.58 24.56
CA CYS A 14 6.49 3.03 24.44
C CYS A 14 7.34 2.13 23.52
N ASN A 15 6.76 1.07 22.92
CA ASN A 15 7.46 0.16 21.99
C ASN A 15 7.76 0.79 20.60
N SER A 16 7.67 2.12 20.47
CA SER A 16 7.93 2.85 19.21
C SER A 16 9.32 2.53 18.64
N ARG A 17 10.36 2.40 19.49
CA ARG A 17 11.73 2.05 19.07
C ARG A 17 11.79 0.74 18.26
N TYR A 18 11.03 -0.28 18.64
CA TYR A 18 11.01 -1.55 17.92
C TYR A 18 10.41 -1.40 16.52
N PHE A 19 9.29 -0.68 16.41
CA PHE A 19 8.64 -0.44 15.13
C PHE A 19 9.49 0.47 14.22
N HIS A 20 10.13 1.50 14.76
CA HIS A 20 11.09 2.31 14.02
C HIS A 20 12.26 1.49 13.48
N LEU A 21 12.82 0.59 14.29
CA LEU A 21 13.88 -0.31 13.84
C LEU A 21 13.42 -1.24 12.72
N MET A 22 12.20 -1.79 12.82
CA MET A 22 11.62 -2.61 11.75
C MET A 22 11.39 -1.81 10.47
N ILE A 23 10.82 -0.61 10.55
CA ILE A 23 10.62 0.27 9.41
C ILE A 23 11.95 0.62 8.75
N ASN A 24 12.97 0.96 9.54
CA ASN A 24 14.30 1.27 9.02
C ASN A 24 14.98 0.04 8.40
N ALA A 25 14.80 -1.15 8.96
CA ALA A 25 15.27 -2.39 8.36
C ALA A 25 14.57 -2.66 7.01
N SER A 26 13.24 -2.50 6.96
CA SER A 26 12.47 -2.63 5.73
C SER A 26 12.88 -1.60 4.68
N ARG A 27 13.07 -0.33 5.06
CA ARG A 27 13.56 0.73 4.16
C ARG A 27 14.92 0.39 3.57
N ARG A 28 15.86 -0.10 4.40
CA ARG A 28 17.19 -0.53 3.93
C ARG A 28 17.10 -1.73 2.98
N SER A 29 16.26 -2.71 3.29
CA SER A 29 16.07 -3.91 2.45
C SER A 29 15.36 -3.62 1.14
N ASN A 30 14.41 -2.67 1.15
CA ASN A 30 13.59 -2.33 -0.01
C ASN A 30 14.18 -1.17 -0.83
N SER A 31 15.39 -0.72 -0.49
CA SER A 31 16.07 0.34 -1.24
C SER A 31 16.52 -0.23 -2.58
N LEU A 32 15.87 0.23 -3.64
CA LEU A 32 16.19 -0.16 -5.01
C LEU A 32 17.35 0.71 -5.52
N ASN A 33 18.57 0.34 -5.12
CA ASN A 33 19.78 1.14 -5.39
C ASN A 33 20.32 0.95 -6.81
N ARG A 34 20.04 -0.19 -7.43
CA ARG A 34 20.51 -0.52 -8.77
C ARG A 34 19.55 -1.44 -9.50
N VAL A 35 19.54 -1.34 -10.82
CA VAL A 35 18.72 -2.17 -11.71
C VAL A 35 19.60 -2.78 -12.80
N TRP A 36 19.30 -4.00 -13.21
CA TRP A 36 19.99 -4.68 -14.30
C TRP A 36 19.24 -4.47 -15.60
N ILE A 37 19.86 -3.79 -16.57
CA ILE A 37 19.24 -3.41 -17.84
C ILE A 37 20.28 -3.60 -18.93
N ASP A 38 19.91 -4.27 -20.02
CA ASP A 38 20.73 -4.47 -21.23
C ASP A 38 22.15 -4.98 -20.95
N GLY A 39 22.30 -5.87 -19.97
CA GLY A 39 23.58 -6.50 -19.63
C GLY A 39 24.48 -5.68 -18.70
N ALA A 40 23.99 -4.58 -18.11
CA ALA A 40 24.74 -3.75 -17.18
C ALA A 40 23.94 -3.41 -15.91
N TRP A 41 24.66 -3.19 -14.80
CA TRP A 41 24.10 -2.60 -13.59
C TRP A 41 24.04 -1.08 -13.75
N ILE A 42 22.84 -0.51 -13.58
CA ILE A 42 22.62 0.93 -13.51
C ILE A 42 22.39 1.30 -12.06
N GLU A 43 23.26 2.16 -11.51
CA GLU A 43 23.18 2.63 -10.11
C GLU A 43 22.81 4.12 -10.01
N GLU A 44 22.74 4.82 -11.15
CA GLU A 44 22.39 6.24 -11.19
C GLU A 44 20.92 6.44 -10.77
N PRO A 45 20.62 7.21 -9.71
CA PRO A 45 19.27 7.30 -9.14
C PRO A 45 18.19 7.78 -10.11
N THR A 46 18.53 8.67 -11.04
CA THR A 46 17.62 9.19 -12.08
C THR A 46 17.24 8.09 -13.06
N ARG A 47 18.23 7.37 -13.59
CA ARG A 47 18.04 6.26 -14.54
C ARG A 47 17.36 5.06 -13.90
N VAL A 48 17.68 4.76 -12.64
CA VAL A 48 17.01 3.71 -11.86
C VAL A 48 15.51 4.00 -11.72
N LYS A 49 15.14 5.25 -11.37
CA LYS A 49 13.74 5.68 -11.28
C LYS A 49 13.03 5.61 -12.63
N GLU A 50 13.69 6.06 -13.69
CA GLU A 50 13.14 6.03 -15.05
C GLU A 50 12.89 4.59 -15.52
N ALA A 51 13.85 3.70 -15.30
CA ALA A 51 13.69 2.29 -15.60
C ALA A 51 12.52 1.64 -14.84
N ALA A 52 12.40 1.92 -13.54
CA ALA A 52 11.28 1.42 -12.75
C ALA A 52 9.94 1.94 -13.29
N LYS A 53 9.87 3.24 -13.64
CA LYS A 53 8.68 3.86 -14.25
C LYS A 53 8.32 3.15 -15.55
N LEU A 54 9.27 2.98 -16.48
CA LEU A 54 9.03 2.36 -17.77
C LEU A 54 8.60 0.89 -17.64
N PHE A 55 9.25 0.14 -16.75
CA PHE A 55 8.90 -1.25 -16.47
C PHE A 55 7.42 -1.39 -16.06
N PHE A 56 6.98 -0.60 -15.08
CA PHE A 56 5.60 -0.64 -14.63
C PHE A 56 4.63 0.01 -15.61
N PHE A 57 5.06 1.04 -16.35
CA PHE A 57 4.25 1.62 -17.42
C PHE A 57 3.89 0.55 -18.46
N HIS A 58 4.87 -0.18 -18.98
CA HIS A 58 4.64 -1.24 -19.97
C HIS A 58 3.87 -2.44 -19.39
N ARG A 59 4.13 -2.82 -18.14
CA ARG A 59 3.37 -3.89 -17.46
C ARG A 59 1.91 -3.50 -17.22
N PHE A 60 1.74 -2.25 -16.80
CA PHE A 60 0.52 -1.45 -16.58
C PHE A 60 -0.34 -1.19 -17.80
N GLN A 61 0.25 -1.30 -18.99
CA GLN A 61 -0.36 -0.79 -20.19
C GLN A 61 -1.53 -1.69 -20.58
N GLU A 62 -2.73 -1.12 -20.57
CA GLU A 62 -3.94 -1.79 -20.99
C GLU A 62 -3.82 -2.07 -22.50
N VAL A 63 -3.93 -3.35 -22.88
CA VAL A 63 -3.81 -3.80 -24.27
C VAL A 63 -5.07 -3.45 -25.06
N ASP A 64 -6.23 -3.46 -24.39
CA ASP A 64 -7.52 -3.21 -25.01
C ASP A 64 -7.86 -1.72 -25.03
N GLN A 65 -7.97 -1.16 -26.23
CA GLN A 65 -8.38 0.24 -26.43
C GLN A 65 -9.89 0.42 -26.28
N HIS A 66 -10.68 -0.65 -26.35
CA HIS A 66 -12.13 -0.64 -26.23
C HIS A 66 -12.60 -1.00 -24.82
N ARG A 67 -12.01 -0.35 -23.82
CA ARG A 67 -12.48 -0.48 -22.45
C ARG A 67 -13.86 0.16 -22.30
N PRO A 68 -14.92 -0.60 -21.96
CA PRO A 68 -16.23 -0.01 -21.69
C PRO A 68 -16.12 0.93 -20.49
N ARG A 69 -16.56 2.17 -20.69
CA ARG A 69 -16.68 3.13 -19.59
C ARG A 69 -17.96 2.85 -18.84
N LEU A 70 -17.98 3.13 -17.54
CA LEU A 70 -19.18 3.06 -16.72
C LEU A 70 -20.09 4.29 -16.94
N ASP A 71 -19.89 5.01 -18.05
CA ASP A 71 -20.64 6.21 -18.40
C ASP A 71 -22.11 5.84 -18.61
N GLY A 72 -23.01 6.56 -17.92
CA GLY A 72 -24.45 6.29 -17.95
C GLY A 72 -24.92 5.16 -17.04
N ILE A 73 -24.04 4.52 -16.26
CA ILE A 73 -24.44 3.53 -15.25
C ILE A 73 -24.83 4.24 -13.96
N CYS A 74 -26.10 4.15 -13.58
CA CYS A 74 -26.56 4.54 -12.26
C CYS A 74 -26.19 3.46 -11.24
N PHE A 75 -25.12 3.68 -10.49
CA PHE A 75 -24.82 2.85 -9.33
C PHE A 75 -25.86 3.08 -8.25
N GLN A 76 -26.32 2.00 -7.61
CA GLN A 76 -27.15 2.10 -6.42
C GLN A 76 -26.30 2.70 -5.30
N THR A 77 -26.63 3.92 -4.91
CA THR A 77 -25.97 4.61 -3.80
C THR A 77 -26.81 4.44 -2.56
N ILE A 78 -26.16 4.22 -1.42
CA ILE A 78 -26.85 4.23 -0.13
C ILE A 78 -27.47 5.61 0.10
N GLY A 79 -28.74 5.63 0.50
CA GLY A 79 -29.41 6.87 0.86
C GLY A 79 -28.83 7.47 2.14
N HIS A 80 -29.08 8.76 2.38
CA HIS A 80 -28.59 9.45 3.58
C HIS A 80 -28.92 8.69 4.86
N HIS A 81 -30.17 8.26 5.01
CA HIS A 81 -30.63 7.50 6.17
C HIS A 81 -29.90 6.16 6.35
N GLN A 82 -29.63 5.44 5.26
CA GLN A 82 -28.86 4.19 5.32
C GLN A 82 -27.41 4.45 5.75
N ASN A 83 -26.82 5.55 5.27
CA ASN A 83 -25.48 5.96 5.68
C ASN A 83 -25.42 6.33 7.17
N ASP A 84 -26.40 7.07 7.68
CA ASP A 84 -26.51 7.38 9.10
C ASP A 84 -26.63 6.11 9.96
N MET A 85 -27.40 5.13 9.48
CA MET A 85 -27.55 3.83 10.14
C MET A 85 -26.25 3.03 10.17
N LEU A 86 -25.43 3.10 9.11
CA LEU A 86 -24.13 2.42 9.06
C LEU A 86 -23.04 3.16 9.86
N SER A 87 -23.20 4.46 10.05
CA SER A 87 -22.22 5.32 10.72
C SER A 87 -22.51 5.55 12.21
N ARG A 88 -23.67 5.11 12.70
CA ARG A 88 -24.05 5.22 14.12
C ARG A 88 -23.20 4.28 14.99
N ARG A 89 -23.18 4.55 16.30
CA ARG A 89 -22.53 3.66 17.28
C ARG A 89 -23.29 2.33 17.38
N PHE A 90 -22.53 1.24 17.54
CA PHE A 90 -23.05 -0.10 17.79
C PHE A 90 -23.93 -0.14 19.04
N GLN A 91 -25.02 -0.89 18.95
CA GLN A 91 -25.90 -1.19 20.08
C GLN A 91 -25.51 -2.51 20.76
N GLU A 92 -26.00 -2.75 21.97
CA GLU A 92 -25.67 -3.96 22.75
C GLU A 92 -26.21 -5.23 22.08
N GLU A 93 -27.28 -5.14 21.30
CA GLU A 93 -27.84 -6.25 20.52
C GLU A 93 -27.02 -6.60 19.27
N GLU A 94 -26.10 -5.73 18.86
CA GLU A 94 -25.24 -5.90 17.67
C GLU A 94 -23.86 -6.52 18.03
N ILE A 95 -23.57 -6.76 19.31
CA ILE A 95 -22.30 -7.29 19.83
C ILE A 95 -22.40 -8.79 20.13
#